data_AF-A0A9P6HNL1-F1
#
_entry.id   AF-A0A9P6HNL1-F1
#
_cell.length_a   1.000
_cell.length_b   1.000
_cell.length_c   1.000
_cell.angle_alpha   90.00
_cell.angle_beta   90.00
_cell.angle_gamma   90.00
#
_symmetry.space_group_name_H-M   'P 1'
#
loop_
_entity.id
_entity.type
_entity.pdbx_description
1 polymer ?
#
loop_
_entity_poly.entity_id
_entity_poly.type
_entity_poly.pdbx_seq_one_letter_code
_entity_poly.pdbx_strand_id
1 'polypeptide(L)'
;MENTVHYDLGTDLGILEWNNATLPGPNHDGVVWLTMEGGERKPFTFSLFHQLRCLNVVRESLMARRRPPYTEPGRLAAHCMNYLRQMVLCRADLTLESARHPLGPNTVVSDVTHVCRDWSLIWDEVEGNESYHKK
;
A
#
# COMPACT_ATOMS: atom_id res chain seq x y z
N MET A 1 -9.13 6.43 16.88
CA MET A 1 -8.99 5.37 15.86
C MET A 1 -9.04 4.01 16.57
N GLU A 2 -9.96 3.11 16.20
CA GLU A 2 -10.01 1.75 16.77
C GLU A 2 -8.96 0.84 16.12
N ASN A 3 -8.51 -0.19 16.82
CA ASN A 3 -7.61 -1.19 16.23
C ASN A 3 -8.36 -1.96 15.14
N THR A 4 -7.79 -1.99 13.93
CA THR A 4 -8.33 -2.81 12.84
C THR A 4 -8.22 -4.30 13.18
N VAL A 5 -9.28 -5.06 12.90
CA VAL A 5 -9.27 -6.55 12.93
C VAL A 5 -8.73 -7.14 11.62
N HIS A 6 -8.52 -6.30 10.61
CA HIS A 6 -7.93 -6.61 9.31
C HIS A 6 -6.48 -6.13 9.21
N TYR A 7 -5.75 -6.68 8.25
CA TYR A 7 -4.36 -6.34 7.90
C TYR A 7 -3.37 -6.61 9.02
N ASP A 8 -3.61 -7.67 9.80
CA ASP A 8 -2.62 -8.14 10.77
C ASP A 8 -1.26 -8.39 10.07
N LEU A 9 -0.18 -8.05 10.76
CA LEU A 9 1.14 -8.00 10.12
C LEU A 9 1.70 -9.38 9.78
N GLY A 10 1.31 -10.46 10.48
CA GLY A 10 2.00 -11.74 10.40
C GLY A 10 1.16 -13.00 10.50
N THR A 11 -0.15 -12.91 10.76
CA THR A 11 -1.07 -14.05 10.64
C THR A 11 -1.32 -14.43 9.18
N ASP A 12 -1.75 -15.67 8.94
CA ASP A 12 -2.06 -16.15 7.58
C ASP A 12 -3.19 -15.33 6.93
N LEU A 13 -4.24 -15.00 7.69
CA LEU A 13 -5.32 -14.12 7.22
C LEU A 13 -4.79 -12.73 6.89
N GLY A 14 -3.99 -12.13 7.78
CA GLY A 14 -3.39 -10.82 7.54
C GLY A 14 -2.52 -10.80 6.28
N ILE A 15 -1.69 -11.82 6.07
CA ILE A 15 -0.89 -11.98 4.84
C ILE A 15 -1.80 -12.01 3.59
N LEU A 16 -2.92 -12.73 3.64
CA LEU A 16 -3.89 -12.76 2.53
C LEU A 16 -4.54 -11.40 2.28
N GLU A 17 -4.88 -10.65 3.33
CA GLU A 17 -5.45 -9.31 3.20
C GLU A 17 -4.44 -8.32 2.57
N TRP A 18 -3.19 -8.35 3.03
CA TRP A 18 -2.09 -7.56 2.47
C TRP A 18 -1.78 -7.90 1.01
N ASN A 19 -1.92 -9.16 0.61
CA ASN A 19 -1.63 -9.61 -0.75
C ASN A 19 -2.81 -9.45 -1.71
N ASN A 20 -4.04 -9.77 -1.27
CA ASN A 20 -5.19 -9.95 -2.16
C ASN A 20 -6.27 -8.88 -1.97
N ALA A 21 -6.46 -8.36 -0.76
CA ALA A 21 -7.47 -7.33 -0.50
C ALA A 21 -6.93 -5.90 -0.74
N THR A 22 -5.61 -5.76 -0.82
CA THR A 22 -4.93 -4.47 -0.96
C THR A 22 -4.80 -4.04 -2.43
N LEU A 23 -4.99 -4.95 -3.38
CA LEU A 23 -4.84 -4.69 -4.82
C LEU A 23 -6.03 -5.29 -5.60
N PRO A 24 -6.46 -4.67 -6.72
CA PRO A 24 -7.58 -5.13 -7.52
C PRO A 24 -7.35 -6.55 -8.04
N GLY A 25 -8.41 -7.35 -8.06
CA GLY A 25 -8.37 -8.66 -8.67
C GLY A 25 -8.52 -8.58 -10.19
N PRO A 26 -8.33 -9.69 -10.90
CA PRO A 26 -7.97 -11.02 -10.40
C PRO A 26 -6.46 -11.30 -10.24
N ASN A 27 -5.56 -10.42 -10.70
CA ASN A 27 -4.11 -10.66 -10.60
C ASN A 27 -3.50 -10.15 -9.30
N HIS A 28 -4.16 -9.20 -8.61
CA HIS A 28 -3.69 -8.59 -7.37
C HIS A 28 -2.30 -7.94 -7.53
N ASP A 29 -2.02 -7.35 -8.70
CA ASP A 29 -0.77 -6.64 -8.96
C ASP A 29 -0.97 -5.13 -9.26
N GLY A 30 -2.21 -4.71 -9.52
CA GLY A 30 -2.58 -3.32 -9.83
C GLY A 30 -2.01 -2.84 -11.16
N VAL A 31 -1.73 -3.75 -12.09
CA VAL A 31 -1.20 -3.45 -13.42
C VAL A 31 -2.34 -3.24 -14.41
N VAL A 32 -2.30 -2.09 -15.07
CA VAL A 32 -3.17 -1.81 -16.23
C VAL A 32 -2.37 -1.86 -17.51
N TRP A 33 -2.94 -2.48 -18.53
CA TRP A 33 -2.36 -2.55 -19.86
C TRP A 33 -3.04 -1.53 -20.76
N LEU A 34 -2.23 -0.67 -21.36
CA LEU A 34 -2.69 0.31 -22.33
C LEU A 34 -2.09 0.00 -23.70
N THR A 35 -2.91 0.13 -24.75
CA THR A 35 -2.47 0.03 -26.14
C THR A 35 -1.99 1.40 -26.60
N MET A 36 -0.71 1.48 -26.94
CA MET A 36 -0.08 2.70 -27.45
C MET A 36 -0.41 2.90 -28.93
N GLU A 37 -0.10 4.09 -29.43
CA GLU A 37 -0.08 4.33 -30.87
C GLU A 37 0.90 3.34 -31.55
N GLY A 38 0.42 2.66 -32.60
CA GLY A 38 1.16 1.55 -33.24
C GLY A 38 0.82 0.15 -32.70
N GLY A 39 -0.09 0.03 -31.73
CA GLY A 39 -0.63 -1.26 -31.26
C GLY A 39 0.21 -1.99 -30.22
N GLU A 40 1.36 -1.44 -29.83
CA GLU A 40 2.19 -1.98 -28.74
C GLU A 40 1.43 -1.85 -27.42
N ARG A 41 1.39 -2.94 -26.63
CA ARG A 41 0.83 -2.91 -25.27
C ARG A 41 1.92 -2.62 -24.26
N LYS A 42 1.66 -1.68 -23.35
CA LYS A 42 2.57 -1.35 -22.24
C LYS A 42 1.88 -1.47 -20.89
N PRO A 43 2.57 -2.03 -19.88
CA PRO A 43 2.06 -2.09 -18.52
C PRO A 43 2.27 -0.74 -17.82
N PHE A 44 1.29 -0.36 -17.03
CA PHE A 44 1.31 0.79 -16.14
C PHE A 44 0.73 0.39 -14.79
N THR A 45 0.94 1.22 -13.78
CA THR A 45 0.26 1.07 -12.49
C THR A 45 -0.12 2.43 -11.96
N PHE A 46 -1.27 2.52 -11.29
CA PHE A 46 -1.60 3.74 -10.57
C PHE A 46 -0.67 3.89 -9.36
N SER A 47 -0.27 5.13 -9.08
CA SER A 47 0.57 5.43 -7.91
C SER A 47 -0.05 4.95 -6.59
N LEU A 48 -1.38 4.85 -6.51
CA LEU A 48 -2.10 4.27 -5.38
C LEU A 48 -1.68 2.81 -5.11
N PHE A 49 -1.78 1.95 -6.11
CA PHE A 49 -1.41 0.53 -6.00
C PHE A 49 0.08 0.33 -5.73
N HIS A 50 0.92 1.14 -6.35
CA HIS A 50 2.36 1.08 -6.09
C HIS A 50 2.70 1.44 -4.63
N GLN A 51 2.05 2.46 -4.06
CA GLN A 51 2.21 2.82 -2.65
C GLN A 51 1.77 1.68 -1.73
N LEU A 52 0.61 1.09 -1.99
CA LEU A 52 0.08 -0.01 -1.19
C LEU A 52 0.97 -1.26 -1.26
N ARG A 53 1.48 -1.60 -2.44
CA ARG A 53 2.44 -2.69 -2.61
C ARG A 53 3.76 -2.42 -1.88
N CYS A 54 4.26 -1.18 -1.96
CA CYS A 54 5.44 -0.75 -1.21
C CYS A 54 5.23 -0.89 0.31
N LEU A 55 4.03 -0.59 0.81
CA LEU A 55 3.71 -0.74 2.23
C LEU A 55 3.76 -2.21 2.68
N ASN A 56 3.26 -3.14 1.85
CA ASN A 56 3.37 -4.58 2.14
C ASN A 56 4.83 -5.06 2.16
N VAL A 57 5.68 -4.60 1.25
CA VAL A 57 7.13 -4.92 1.27
C VAL A 57 7.78 -4.47 2.60
N VAL A 58 7.41 -3.29 3.09
CA VAL A 58 7.90 -2.79 4.38
C VAL A 58 7.42 -3.67 5.53
N ARG A 59 6.14 -4.04 5.54
CA ARG A 59 5.58 -5.00 6.51
C ARG A 59 6.37 -6.32 6.50
N GLU A 60 6.61 -6.91 5.33
CA GLU A 60 7.37 -8.16 5.21
C GLU A 60 8.79 -8.01 5.78
N SER A 61 9.47 -6.90 5.50
CA SER A 61 10.79 -6.61 6.08
C SER A 61 10.76 -6.48 7.60
N LEU A 62 9.69 -5.91 8.17
CA LEU A 62 9.50 -5.83 9.62
C LEU A 62 9.24 -7.21 10.23
N MET A 63 8.44 -8.07 9.58
CA MET A 63 8.14 -9.41 10.06
C MET A 63 9.34 -10.35 9.95
N ALA A 64 10.14 -10.23 8.90
CA ALA A 64 11.37 -11.00 8.74
C ALA A 64 12.35 -10.75 9.90
N ARG A 65 12.43 -9.51 10.40
CA ARG A 65 13.25 -9.14 11.56
C ARG A 65 12.81 -9.77 12.88
N ARG A 66 11.56 -10.25 13.00
CA ARG A 66 11.05 -10.90 14.22
C ARG A 66 11.56 -12.33 14.40
N ARG A 67 12.15 -12.93 13.37
CA ARG A 67 12.64 -14.31 13.38
C ARG A 67 14.17 -14.33 13.27
N PRO A 68 14.89 -15.12 14.09
CA PRO A 68 16.31 -15.31 13.90
C PRO A 68 16.60 -16.15 12.63
N PRO A 69 17.70 -15.90 11.91
CA PRO A 69 18.67 -14.83 12.13
C PRO A 69 18.09 -13.44 11.76
N TYR A 70 18.47 -12.42 12.54
CA TYR A 70 18.07 -11.05 12.24
C TYR A 70 18.53 -10.65 10.85
N THR A 71 17.57 -10.31 10.00
CA THR A 71 17.83 -9.95 8.60
C THR A 71 17.69 -8.44 8.43
N GLU A 72 18.73 -7.81 7.88
CA GLU A 72 18.69 -6.39 7.53
C GLU A 72 17.69 -6.14 6.39
N PRO A 73 17.03 -4.96 6.33
CA PRO A 73 16.11 -4.64 5.25
C PRO A 73 16.83 -4.71 3.89
N GLY A 74 16.24 -5.47 2.96
CA GLY A 74 16.79 -5.60 1.61
C GLY A 74 16.72 -4.28 0.82
N ARG A 75 17.44 -4.23 -0.32
CA ARG A 75 17.44 -3.08 -1.24
C ARG A 75 16.03 -2.67 -1.67
N LEU A 76 15.12 -3.64 -1.85
CA LEU A 76 13.74 -3.39 -2.22
C LEU A 76 12.98 -2.66 -1.10
N ALA A 77 13.11 -3.09 0.16
CA ALA A 77 12.49 -2.42 1.29
C ALA A 77 13.01 -0.97 1.44
N ALA A 78 14.32 -0.76 1.27
CA ALA A 78 14.90 0.59 1.27
C ALA A 78 14.35 1.47 0.13
N HIS A 79 14.20 0.91 -1.07
CA HIS A 79 13.57 1.60 -2.20
C HIS A 79 12.11 1.97 -1.90
N CYS A 80 11.30 1.02 -1.44
CA CYS A 80 9.89 1.21 -1.09
C CYS A 80 9.72 2.27 0.01
N MET A 81 10.57 2.24 1.04
CA MET A 81 10.57 3.27 2.09
C MET A 81 10.85 4.67 1.53
N ASN A 82 11.82 4.81 0.63
CA ASN A 82 12.11 6.11 0.02
C ASN A 82 11.00 6.57 -0.92
N TYR A 83 10.36 5.65 -1.65
CA TYR A 83 9.20 5.96 -2.49
C TYR A 83 8.02 6.46 -1.64
N LEU A 84 7.67 5.76 -0.56
CA LEU A 84 6.61 6.16 0.36
C LEU A 84 6.89 7.55 0.97
N ARG A 85 8.13 7.82 1.40
CA ARG A 85 8.54 9.14 1.88
C ARG A 85 8.30 10.24 0.84
N GLN A 86 8.64 9.99 -0.43
CA GLN A 86 8.39 10.95 -1.50
C GLN A 86 6.90 11.17 -1.72
N MET A 87 6.09 10.11 -1.70
CA MET A 87 4.65 10.22 -1.89
C MET A 87 3.96 10.99 -0.76
N VAL A 88 4.38 10.80 0.50
CA VAL A 88 3.93 11.61 1.63
C VAL A 88 4.23 13.10 1.41
N LEU A 89 5.41 13.44 0.91
CA LEU A 89 5.76 14.83 0.61
C LEU A 89 4.95 15.41 -0.55
N CYS A 90 4.68 14.62 -1.59
CA CYS A 90 3.89 15.06 -2.74
C CYS A 90 2.40 15.24 -2.44
N ARG A 91 1.89 14.55 -1.41
CA ARG A 91 0.46 14.53 -1.03
C ARG A 91 0.29 14.84 0.46
N ALA A 92 1.10 15.77 0.96
CA ALA A 92 1.14 16.07 2.38
C ALA A 92 -0.24 16.49 2.90
N ASP A 93 -0.72 15.80 3.94
CA ASP A 93 -1.82 16.27 4.76
C ASP A 93 -1.26 17.28 5.76
N LEU A 94 -1.80 18.50 5.73
CA LEU A 94 -1.36 19.60 6.61
C LEU A 94 -2.23 19.71 7.87
N THR A 95 -3.14 18.76 8.09
CA THR A 95 -3.97 18.69 9.29
C THR A 95 -3.09 18.50 10.53
N LEU A 96 -3.30 19.34 11.55
CA LEU A 96 -2.57 19.23 12.80
C LEU A 96 -3.10 18.05 13.62
N GLU A 97 -2.23 17.11 13.96
CA GLU A 97 -2.56 16.01 14.86
C GLU A 97 -2.27 16.39 16.32
N SER A 98 -3.13 15.94 17.25
CA SER A 98 -2.99 16.26 18.66
C SER A 98 -1.99 15.33 19.34
N ALA A 99 -1.05 15.89 20.11
CA ALA A 99 -0.13 15.09 20.91
C ALA A 99 -0.68 14.84 22.32
N ARG A 100 -1.22 13.64 22.60
CA ARG A 100 -1.82 13.33 23.91
C ARG A 100 -0.81 12.98 25.00
N HIS A 101 0.29 12.32 24.62
CA HIS A 101 1.34 11.93 25.56
C HIS A 101 2.72 12.21 24.95
N PRO A 102 3.19 13.48 24.92
CA PRO A 102 4.42 13.87 24.23
C PRO A 102 5.69 13.12 24.68
N LEU A 103 5.64 12.44 25.83
CA LEU A 103 6.75 11.64 26.40
C LEU A 103 6.44 10.13 26.51
N GLY A 104 5.32 9.65 25.94
CA GLY A 104 4.84 8.26 26.08
C GLY A 104 4.63 7.54 24.73
N PRO A 105 4.23 6.25 24.73
CA PRO A 105 4.17 5.42 23.52
C PRO A 105 3.07 5.78 22.51
N ASN A 106 2.09 6.60 22.91
CA ASN A 106 0.99 7.09 22.06
C ASN A 106 1.08 8.62 21.95
N THR A 107 2.19 9.10 21.40
CA THR A 107 2.55 10.52 21.34
C THR A 107 1.57 11.33 20.53
N VAL A 108 1.06 10.80 19.41
CA VAL A 108 0.20 11.52 18.47
C VAL A 108 -1.08 10.72 18.21
N VAL A 109 -2.23 11.38 18.28
CA VAL A 109 -3.52 10.79 17.88
C VAL A 109 -4.03 11.46 16.62
N SER A 110 -4.45 10.63 15.66
CA SER A 110 -5.13 11.06 14.44
C SER A 110 -6.64 11.26 14.68
N ASP A 111 -7.03 11.78 15.86
CA ASP A 111 -8.42 12.05 16.22
C ASP A 111 -8.92 13.36 15.57
N VAL A 112 -8.63 13.49 14.28
CA VAL A 112 -9.06 14.56 13.39
C VAL A 112 -9.82 13.92 12.23
N THR A 113 -10.82 14.63 11.70
CA THR A 113 -11.62 14.10 10.60
C THR A 113 -10.84 14.15 9.30
N HIS A 114 -10.50 12.98 8.78
CA HIS A 114 -9.94 12.80 7.44
C HIS A 114 -11.05 12.53 6.43
N VAL A 115 -10.93 13.10 5.23
CA VAL A 115 -11.86 12.82 4.12
C VAL A 115 -11.18 11.87 3.13
N CYS A 116 -11.58 10.61 3.18
CA CYS A 116 -11.18 9.62 2.18
C CYS A 116 -11.80 9.95 0.83
N ARG A 117 -11.04 9.78 -0.25
CA ARG A 117 -11.58 9.81 -1.61
C ARG A 117 -12.13 8.45 -1.97
N ASP A 118 -13.20 8.43 -2.74
CA ASP A 118 -13.70 7.19 -3.31
C ASP A 118 -12.71 6.67 -4.36
N TRP A 119 -12.22 5.46 -4.11
CA TRP A 119 -11.19 4.77 -4.85
C TRP A 119 -11.74 3.49 -5.50
N SER A 120 -13.02 3.16 -5.25
CA SER A 120 -13.72 2.00 -5.81
C SER A 120 -13.75 2.03 -7.33
N LEU A 121 -13.98 3.21 -7.93
CA LEU A 121 -13.95 3.38 -9.38
C LEU A 121 -12.62 2.93 -10.00
N ILE A 122 -11.49 3.30 -9.40
CA ILE A 122 -10.18 2.89 -9.94
C ILE A 122 -9.95 1.39 -9.75
N TRP A 123 -10.50 0.79 -8.69
CA TRP A 123 -10.53 -0.65 -8.51
C TRP A 123 -11.23 -1.32 -9.70
N ASP A 124 -12.50 -0.98 -9.92
CA ASP A 124 -13.34 -1.58 -10.95
C ASP A 124 -12.72 -1.45 -12.35
N GLU A 125 -12.14 -0.29 -12.67
CA GLU A 125 -11.46 -0.05 -13.95
C GLU A 125 -10.22 -0.93 -14.14
N VAL A 126 -9.45 -1.17 -13.08
CA VAL A 126 -8.29 -2.08 -13.14
C VAL A 126 -8.75 -3.51 -13.29
N GLU A 127 -9.76 -3.96 -12.53
CA GLU A 127 -10.27 -5.33 -12.65
C GLU A 127 -10.84 -5.61 -14.05
N GLY A 128 -11.55 -4.63 -14.60
CA GLY A 128 -12.05 -4.67 -15.97
C GLY A 128 -10.92 -4.72 -17.00
N ASN A 129 -9.88 -3.89 -16.83
CA ASN A 129 -8.70 -3.89 -17.69
C ASN A 129 -7.95 -5.23 -17.64
N GLU A 130 -7.72 -5.78 -16.45
CA GLU A 130 -7.07 -7.08 -16.25
C GLU A 130 -7.87 -8.19 -16.92
N SER A 131 -9.19 -8.21 -16.73
CA SER A 131 -10.09 -9.22 -17.29
C SER A 131 -10.14 -9.16 -18.82
N TYR A 132 -10.16 -7.96 -19.41
CA TYR A 132 -10.12 -7.79 -20.86
C TYR A 132 -8.82 -8.32 -21.49
N HIS A 133 -7.71 -8.17 -20.75
CA HIS A 133 -6.37 -8.52 -21.22
C HIS A 133 -5.91 -9.93 -20.85
N LYS A 134 -6.72 -10.71 -20.12
CA LYS A 134 -6.44 -12.08 -19.69
C LYS A 134 -6.51 -13.16 -20.80
N LYS A 135 -6.37 -12.77 -22.08
CA LYS A 135 -6.31 -13.69 -23.22
C LYS A 135 -4.88 -14.15 -23.51
#